data_AF-A0A173L1D5-F1
#
_entry.id   AF-A0A173L1D5-F1
#
_cell.length_a   1.000
_cell.length_b   1.000
_cell.length_c   1.000
_cell.angle_alpha   90.00
_cell.angle_beta   90.00
_cell.angle_gamma   90.00
#
_symmetry.space_group_name_H-M   'P 1'
#
loop_
_entity.id
_entity.type
_entity.pdbx_description
1 polymer ?
#
loop_
_entity_poly.entity_id
_entity_poly.type
_entity_poly.pdbx_seq_one_letter_code
_entity_poly.pdbx_strand_id
1 'polypeptide(L)' 'MTVAPEVEAELMARYGITKVPAYRYHYREWRYSTLNDALAQAKRDEAAPSK' A
#
# COMPACT_ATOMS: atom_id res chain seq x y z
N MET A 1 12.86 1.99 10.57
CA MET A 1 14.27 2.17 10.20
C MET A 1 14.29 2.48 8.71
N THR A 2 14.64 3.70 8.32
CA THR A 2 14.72 4.10 6.90
C THR A 2 16.18 4.03 6.50
N VAL A 3 16.52 3.14 5.57
CA VAL A 3 17.87 3.08 4.97
C VAL A 3 17.96 4.13 3.87
N ALA A 4 19.13 4.72 3.70
CA ALA A 4 19.37 5.63 2.58
C ALA A 4 19.32 4.85 1.25
N PRO A 5 18.91 5.48 0.13
CA PRO A 5 18.72 4.78 -1.16
C PRO A 5 19.96 4.03 -1.66
N GLU A 6 21.15 4.59 -1.45
CA GLU A 6 22.44 3.97 -1.80
C GLU A 6 22.71 2.71 -0.99
N VAL A 7 22.40 2.72 0.31
CA VAL A 7 22.52 1.56 1.20
C VAL A 7 21.45 0.51 0.86
N GLU A 8 20.23 0.93 0.49
CA GLU A 8 19.16 0.01 0.04
C GLU A 8 19.62 -0.79 -1.19
N ALA A 9 20.20 -0.11 -2.19
CA ALA A 9 20.67 -0.74 -3.42
C ALA A 9 21.80 -1.75 -3.17
N GLU A 10 22.79 -1.40 -2.36
CA GLU A 10 23.90 -2.30 -2.00
C GLU A 10 23.41 -3.56 -1.28
N LEU A 11 22.49 -3.41 -0.31
CA LEU A 11 21.90 -4.54 0.41
C LEU A 11 21.07 -5.42 -0.52
N MET A 12 20.27 -4.80 -1.41
CA MET A 12 19.48 -5.54 -2.38
C MET A 12 20.36 -6.38 -3.30
N ALA A 13 21.45 -5.82 -3.83
CA ALA A 13 22.41 -6.55 -4.67
C ALA A 13 23.12 -7.66 -3.88
N ARG A 14 23.59 -7.38 -2.66
CA ARG A 14 24.34 -8.32 -1.81
C ARG A 14 23.53 -9.56 -1.44
N TYR A 15 22.24 -9.39 -1.17
CA TYR A 15 21.37 -10.47 -0.71
C TYR A 15 20.45 -11.03 -1.81
N GLY A 16 20.59 -10.57 -3.06
CA GLY A 16 19.75 -11.02 -4.18
C GLY A 16 18.28 -10.62 -4.05
N ILE A 17 17.98 -9.51 -3.38
CA ILE A 17 16.62 -9.03 -3.14
C ILE A 17 16.15 -8.22 -4.36
N THR A 18 14.94 -8.52 -4.84
CA THR A 18 14.29 -7.74 -5.90
C THR A 18 13.12 -6.96 -5.33
N LYS A 19 13.06 -5.65 -5.62
CA LYS A 19 11.94 -4.78 -5.25
C LYS A 19 10.86 -4.85 -6.33
N VAL A 20 9.66 -5.27 -5.96
CA VAL A 20 8.51 -5.34 -6.87
C VAL A 20 7.55 -4.20 -6.56
N PRO A 21 7.09 -3.42 -7.56
CA PRO A 21 6.06 -2.41 -7.35
C PRO A 21 4.80 -3.05 -6.75
N ALA A 22 4.31 -2.48 -5.65
CA ALA A 22 3.05 -2.89 -5.03
C ALA A 22 1.99 -1.81 -5.27
N TYR A 23 0.81 -2.21 -5.77
CA TYR A 23 -0.34 -1.34 -5.83
C TYR A 23 -0.80 -0.99 -4.41
N ARG A 24 -1.03 0.31 -4.15
CA ARG A 24 -1.70 0.80 -2.94
C ARG A 24 -3.01 1.45 -3.36
N TYR A 25 -4.09 1.03 -2.72
CA TYR A 25 -5.43 1.54 -3.02
C TYR A 25 -5.78 2.62 -2.00
N HIS A 26 -6.35 3.70 -2.48
CA HIS A 26 -6.81 4.81 -1.63
C HIS A 26 -8.32 4.95 -1.77
N TYR A 27 -9.00 5.10 -0.64
CA TYR A 27 -10.39 5.51 -0.59
C TYR A 27 -10.50 6.63 0.45
N ARG A 28 -10.88 7.84 0.01
CA ARG A 28 -10.83 9.07 0.82
C ARG A 28 -9.44 9.23 1.47
N GLU A 29 -9.39 9.28 2.80
CA GLU A 29 -8.16 9.44 3.57
C GLU A 29 -7.50 8.09 3.94
N TRP A 30 -8.16 6.97 3.66
CA TRP A 30 -7.70 5.64 4.03
C TRP A 30 -6.89 4.96 2.92
N ARG A 31 -5.92 4.14 3.36
CA ARG A 31 -5.01 3.39 2.49
C ARG A 31 -5.18 1.91 2.72
N TYR A 32 -5.24 1.15 1.63
CA TYR A 32 -5.43 -0.29 1.63
C TYR A 32 -4.35 -0.97 0.79
N SER A 33 -3.93 -2.15 1.23
CA SER A 33 -3.03 -3.03 0.50
C SER A 33 -3.76 -3.83 -0.59
N THR A 34 -5.09 -3.96 -0.51
CA THR A 34 -5.90 -4.69 -1.48
C THR A 34 -7.08 -3.86 -1.99
N LEU A 35 -7.50 -4.14 -3.23
CA LEU A 35 -8.68 -3.52 -3.82
C LEU A 35 -9.95 -3.94 -3.07
N ASN A 36 -10.03 -5.20 -2.63
CA ASN A 36 -11.19 -5.72 -1.92
C ASN A 36 -11.47 -4.97 -0.62
N ASP A 37 -10.42 -4.61 0.14
CA ASP A 37 -10.59 -3.86 1.37
C ASP A 37 -11.07 -2.43 1.10
N ALA A 38 -10.49 -1.77 0.09
CA ALA A 38 -10.93 -0.45 -0.35
C ALA A 38 -12.40 -0.47 -0.82
N LEU A 39 -12.79 -1.48 -1.59
CA LEU A 39 -14.16 -1.67 -2.05
C LEU A 39 -15.12 -2.00 -0.89
N ALA A 40 -14.69 -2.80 0.08
CA ALA A 40 -15.49 -3.11 1.25
C ALA A 40 -15.81 -1.84 2.05
N GLN A 41 -14.83 -0.95 2.24
CA GLN A 41 -15.09 0.34 2.89
C GLN A 41 -16.02 1.23 2.05
N ALA A 42 -15.76 1.34 0.74
CA ALA A 42 -16.61 2.14 -0.13
C ALA A 42 -18.07 1.69 -0.12
N LYS A 43 -18.33 0.37 -0.13
CA LYS A 43 -19.68 -0.20 -0.03
C LYS A 43 -20.33 0.04 1.33
N ARG A 44 -19.56 0.01 2.42
CA ARG A 44 -20.07 0.36 3.76
C ARG A 44 -20.50 1.82 3.82
N ASP A 45 -19.67 2.72 3.30
CA ASP A 45 -19.97 4.16 3.24
C ASP A 45 -21.17 4.45 2.33
N GLU A 46 -21.37 3.67 1.26
CA GLU A 46 -22.56 3.75 0.39
C GLU A 46 -23.83 3.23 1.10
N ALA A 47 -23.73 2.12 1.83
CA ALA A 47 -24.84 1.51 2.55
C ALA A 47 -25.22 2.22 3.86
N ALA A 48 -24.31 3.04 4.40
CA ALA A 48 -24.57 3.92 5.52
C ALA A 48 -24.78 5.34 4.98
N PRO A 49 -25.98 5.69 4.47
CA PRO A 49 -26.27 7.07 4.11
C PRO A 49 -26.01 7.92 5.35
N SER A 50 -25.03 8.81 5.22
CA SER A 50 -24.68 9.74 6.28
C SER A 50 -25.95 10.42 6.77
N LYS A 51 -26.20 10.32 8.07
CA LYS A 51 -27.24 11.08 8.76
C LYS A 51 -26.90 12.57 8.75
#